data_AF-A0A0D1IN72-F1
#
_entry.id   AF-A0A0D1IN72-F1
#
_cell.length_a   1.000
_cell.length_b   1.000
_cell.length_c   1.000
_cell.angle_alpha   90.00
_cell.angle_beta   90.00
_cell.angle_gamma   90.00
#
_symmetry.space_group_name_H-M   'P 1'
#
loop_
_entity.id
_entity.type
_entity.pdbx_description
1 polymer ?
#
loop_
_entity_poly.entity_id
_entity_poly.type
_entity_poly.pdbx_seq_one_letter_code
_entity_poly.pdbx_strand_id
1 'polypeptide(L)'
;MFIHIVGPGDSLFSIGRRYGASVDQIRGVNGLDETNIVPGQALLIPLYVYTVQPRDTLTAIAAKAFVPLERLRAANSGISPNALQAGAKIRFLRSQITLRGH
;
A
#
# COMPACT_ATOMS: atom_id res chain seq x y z
N MET A 1 -3.06 -4.43 -7.01
CA MET A 1 -4.13 -3.75 -6.24
C MET A 1 -4.30 -4.49 -4.93
N PHE A 2 -4.74 -3.81 -3.89
CA PHE A 2 -5.23 -4.44 -2.66
C PHE A 2 -6.74 -4.20 -2.55
N ILE A 3 -7.51 -5.14 -2.01
CA ILE A 3 -8.95 -4.97 -1.80
C ILE A 3 -9.19 -4.71 -0.32
N HIS A 4 -9.85 -3.60 -0.01
CA HIS A 4 -10.35 -3.29 1.32
C HIS A 4 -11.88 -3.45 1.32
N ILE A 5 -12.42 -4.23 2.25
CA ILE A 5 -13.86 -4.31 2.48
C ILE A 5 -14.24 -3.25 3.51
N VAL A 6 -15.07 -2.30 3.10
CA VAL A 6 -15.52 -1.17 3.92
C VAL A 6 -16.23 -1.70 5.17
N GLY A 7 -15.74 -1.30 6.35
CA GLY A 7 -16.37 -1.62 7.63
C GLY A 7 -17.35 -0.54 8.09
N PRO A 8 -18.14 -0.82 9.15
CA PRO A 8 -18.92 0.21 9.83
C PRO A 8 -18.03 1.36 10.32
N GLY A 9 -18.39 2.59 9.95
CA GLY A 9 -17.65 3.81 10.32
C GLY A 9 -16.44 4.14 9.44
N ASP A 10 -16.13 3.32 8.44
CA ASP A 10 -15.12 3.70 7.45
C ASP A 10 -15.60 4.83 6.54
N SER A 11 -14.64 5.65 6.10
CA SER A 11 -14.81 6.69 5.09
C SER A 11 -13.62 6.62 4.13
N LEU A 12 -13.76 7.17 2.92
CA LEU A 12 -12.61 7.26 2.01
C LEU A 12 -11.43 7.99 2.63
N PHE A 13 -11.68 8.95 3.53
CA PHE A 13 -10.64 9.67 4.26
C PHE A 13 -9.91 8.76 5.26
N SER A 14 -10.63 8.02 6.11
CA SER A 14 -10.02 7.12 7.09
C SER A 14 -9.26 5.96 6.42
N ILE A 15 -9.84 5.41 5.34
CA ILE A 15 -9.21 4.38 4.51
C ILE A 15 -7.96 4.94 3.82
N GLY A 16 -8.06 6.11 3.20
CA GLY A 16 -6.94 6.79 2.56
C GLY A 16 -5.78 7.04 3.52
N ARG A 17 -6.08 7.57 4.71
CA ARG A 17 -5.08 7.76 5.77
C ARG A 17 -4.43 6.45 6.20
N ARG A 18 -5.22 5.37 6.35
CA ARG A 18 -4.73 4.04 6.73
C ARG A 18 -3.73 3.47 5.73
N TYR A 19 -4.02 3.62 4.43
CA TYR A 19 -3.22 3.05 3.34
C TYR A 19 -2.28 4.05 2.65
N GLY A 20 -2.20 5.27 3.19
CA GLY A 20 -1.41 6.36 2.64
C GLY A 20 -1.79 6.72 1.20
N ALA A 21 -3.06 6.61 0.84
CA ALA A 21 -3.61 6.99 -0.47
C ALA A 21 -4.54 8.19 -0.32
N SER A 22 -4.56 9.10 -1.29
CA SER A 22 -5.53 10.21 -1.30
C SER A 22 -6.92 9.71 -1.65
N VAL A 23 -7.95 10.44 -1.20
CA VAL A 23 -9.36 10.15 -1.52
C VAL A 23 -9.56 10.08 -3.04
N ASP A 24 -9.01 11.03 -3.80
CA ASP A 24 -9.14 11.05 -5.26
C ASP A 24 -8.45 9.87 -5.95
N GLN A 25 -7.35 9.36 -5.39
CA GLN A 25 -6.70 8.16 -5.93
C GLN A 25 -7.58 6.94 -5.72
N ILE A 26 -8.22 6.81 -4.56
CA ILE A 26 -9.15 5.72 -4.28
C ILE A 26 -10.38 5.85 -5.18
N ARG A 27 -10.96 7.05 -5.30
CA ARG A 27 -12.11 7.30 -6.18
C ARG A 27 -11.81 6.96 -7.63
N GLY A 28 -10.72 7.48 -8.17
CA GLY A 28 -10.34 7.27 -9.57
C GLY A 28 -10.13 5.79 -9.92
N VAL A 29 -9.53 5.02 -9.02
CA VAL A 29 -9.32 3.57 -9.24
C VAL A 29 -10.62 2.76 -9.10
N ASN A 30 -11.60 3.27 -8.35
CA ASN A 30 -12.89 2.59 -8.15
C ASN A 30 -14.02 3.16 -9.02
N GLY A 31 -13.76 4.17 -9.87
CA GLY A 31 -14.79 4.84 -10.66
C GLY A 31 -15.86 5.53 -9.82
N LEU A 32 -15.48 6.08 -8.65
CA LEU A 32 -16.43 6.73 -7.75
C LEU A 32 -16.54 8.23 -8.05
N ASP A 33 -17.72 8.67 -8.50
CA ASP A 33 -18.03 10.09 -8.70
C ASP A 33 -18.22 10.84 -7.37
N GLU A 34 -18.56 10.13 -6.29
CA GLU A 34 -18.77 10.71 -4.96
C GLU A 34 -17.87 10.04 -3.89
N THR A 35 -17.94 10.54 -2.66
CA THR A 35 -17.19 9.99 -1.52
C THR A 35 -17.99 9.01 -0.67
N ASN A 36 -19.27 8.79 -0.99
CA ASN A 36 -20.12 7.89 -0.24
C ASN A 36 -19.73 6.45 -0.49
N ILE A 37 -19.51 5.72 0.60
CA ILE A 37 -19.19 4.30 0.62
C ILE A 37 -20.07 3.62 1.66
N VAL A 38 -20.42 2.36 1.43
CA VAL A 38 -21.27 1.59 2.34
C VAL A 38 -20.52 0.39 2.92
N PRO A 39 -20.83 -0.02 4.17
CA PRO A 39 -20.27 -1.24 4.73
C PRO A 39 -20.50 -2.46 3.81
N GLY A 40 -19.49 -3.29 3.66
CA GLY A 40 -19.47 -4.44 2.75
C GLY A 40 -19.02 -4.12 1.32
N GLN A 41 -18.90 -2.84 0.94
CA GLN A 41 -18.37 -2.46 -0.36
C GLN A 41 -16.88 -2.84 -0.47
N ALA A 42 -16.50 -3.44 -1.59
CA ALA A 42 -15.10 -3.71 -1.91
C ALA A 42 -14.47 -2.50 -2.62
N LEU A 43 -13.40 -1.96 -2.04
CA LEU A 43 -12.62 -0.87 -2.63
C LEU A 43 -11.24 -1.35 -3.05
N LEU A 44 -10.89 -1.04 -4.29
CA LEU A 44 -9.55 -1.15 -4.83
C LEU A 44 -8.66 -0.05 -4.24
N ILE A 45 -7.63 -0.45 -3.52
CA ILE A 45 -6.63 0.46 -2.98
C ILE A 45 -5.39 0.42 -3.89
N PRO A 46 -4.93 1.58 -4.39
CA PRO A 46 -3.77 1.66 -5.25
C PRO A 46 -2.51 1.21 -4.49
N LEU A 47 -1.65 0.46 -5.18
CA LEU A 47 -0.33 0.10 -4.69
C LEU A 47 0.70 1.08 -5.23
N TYR A 48 1.62 1.50 -4.38
CA TYR A 48 2.84 2.14 -4.83
C TYR A 48 3.73 1.11 -5.50
N VAL A 49 4.35 1.50 -6.60
CA VAL A 49 5.34 0.69 -7.32
C VAL A 49 6.67 1.41 -7.24
N TYR A 50 7.64 0.76 -6.62
CA TYR A 50 9.03 1.20 -6.61
C TYR A 50 9.85 0.35 -7.57
N THR A 51 10.66 1.01 -8.40
CA THR A 51 11.62 0.33 -9.27
C THR A 51 12.95 0.27 -8.54
N VAL A 52 13.40 -0.94 -8.23
CA VAL A 52 14.66 -1.23 -7.54
C VAL A 52 15.81 -0.58 -8.29
N GLN A 53 16.64 0.15 -7.56
CA GLN A 53 17.89 0.74 -8.06
C GLN A 53 19.08 -0.18 -7.76
N PRO A 54 20.20 -0.05 -8.51
CA PRO A 54 21.43 -0.73 -8.17
C PRO A 54 21.81 -0.48 -6.70
N ARG A 55 22.16 -1.55 -5.98
CA ARG A 55 22.53 -1.57 -4.54
C ARG A 55 21.39 -1.34 -3.55
N ASP A 56 20.13 -1.27 -3.98
CA ASP A 56 19.02 -1.33 -3.03
C ASP A 56 18.97 -2.70 -2.33
N THR A 57 18.44 -2.69 -1.11
CA THR A 57 18.04 -3.90 -0.38
C THR A 57 16.56 -3.79 -0.02
N LEU A 58 15.88 -4.92 0.17
CA LEU A 58 14.48 -4.90 0.61
C LEU A 58 14.32 -4.15 1.94
N THR A 59 15.28 -4.27 2.85
CA THR A 59 15.29 -3.56 4.13
C THR A 59 15.36 -2.05 3.94
N ALA A 60 16.26 -1.57 3.08
CA ALA A 60 16.38 -0.14 2.78
C ALA A 60 15.12 0.41 2.09
N ILE A 61 14.52 -0.35 1.17
CA ILE A 61 13.27 0.03 0.50
C ILE A 61 12.11 0.07 1.51
N ALA A 62 11.99 -0.92 2.39
CA ALA A 62 10.98 -0.97 3.45
C ALA A 62 11.05 0.26 4.36
N ALA A 63 12.27 0.62 4.79
CA ALA A 63 12.51 1.82 5.60
C ALA A 63 12.13 3.11 4.86
N LYS A 64 12.58 3.29 3.61
CA LYS A 64 12.22 4.45 2.76
C LYS A 64 10.70 4.56 2.54
N ALA A 65 10.02 3.42 2.45
CA ALA A 65 8.58 3.35 2.21
C ALA A 65 7.73 3.53 3.49
N PHE A 66 8.35 3.56 4.67
CA PHE A 66 7.66 3.51 5.97
C PHE A 66 6.74 2.28 6.08
N VAL A 67 7.19 1.13 5.58
CA VAL A 67 6.45 -0.14 5.61
C VAL A 67 7.30 -1.19 6.33
N PRO A 68 6.74 -1.97 7.27
CA PRO A 68 7.45 -3.10 7.85
C PRO A 68 7.97 -4.06 6.77
N LEU A 69 9.23 -4.51 6.90
CA LEU A 69 9.85 -5.42 5.93
C LEU A 69 8.96 -6.65 5.65
N GLU A 70 8.32 -7.20 6.68
CA GLU A 70 7.47 -8.37 6.52
C GLU A 70 6.21 -8.10 5.69
N ARG A 71 5.62 -6.90 5.84
CA ARG A 71 4.50 -6.46 4.98
C ARG A 71 4.96 -6.26 3.54
N LEU A 72 6.16 -5.72 3.35
CA LEU A 72 6.76 -5.58 2.03
C LEU A 72 6.98 -6.96 1.37
N ARG A 73 7.50 -7.94 2.10
CA ARG A 73 7.72 -9.31 1.61
C ARG A 73 6.41 -10.03 1.32
N ALA A 74 5.43 -9.94 2.21
CA ALA A 74 4.11 -10.53 2.01
C ALA A 74 3.41 -9.99 0.75
N ALA A 75 3.58 -8.71 0.45
CA ALA A 75 3.06 -8.11 -0.78
C ALA A 75 3.83 -8.51 -2.05
N ASN A 76 5.04 -9.06 -1.90
CA ASN A 76 5.96 -9.39 -2.99
C ASN A 76 6.55 -10.81 -2.83
N SER A 77 5.70 -11.81 -2.56
CA SER A 77 6.13 -13.18 -2.23
C SER A 77 6.98 -13.86 -3.32
N GLY A 78 6.93 -13.38 -4.56
CA GLY A 78 7.75 -13.87 -5.67
C GLY A 78 9.15 -13.24 -5.76
N ILE A 79 9.53 -12.36 -4.84
CA ILE A 79 10.83 -11.68 -4.85
C ILE A 79 11.71 -12.23 -3.73
N SER A 80 12.80 -12.89 -4.12
CA SER A 80 13.78 -13.39 -3.15
C SER A 80 14.57 -12.21 -2.56
N PRO A 81 14.73 -12.14 -1.22
CA PRO A 81 15.47 -11.06 -0.56
C PRO A 81 16.93 -10.91 -1.01
N ASN A 82 17.55 -12.03 -1.39
CA ASN A 82 18.96 -12.10 -1.76
C ASN A 82 19.20 -11.93 -3.27
N ALA A 83 18.13 -11.84 -4.08
CA ALA A 83 18.20 -11.73 -5.54
C ALA A 83 17.43 -10.49 -6.04
N LEU A 84 17.55 -9.38 -5.30
CA LEU A 84 16.92 -8.13 -5.70
C LEU A 84 17.68 -7.53 -6.89
N GLN A 85 17.12 -7.69 -8.09
CA GLN A 85 17.70 -7.18 -9.33
C GLN A 85 17.30 -5.72 -9.56
N ALA A 86 18.26 -4.89 -10.00
CA ALA A 86 17.94 -3.54 -10.46
C ALA A 86 16.90 -3.61 -11.60
N GLY A 87 15.91 -2.72 -11.56
CA GLY A 87 14.78 -2.73 -12.49
C GLY A 87 13.59 -3.59 -12.03
N ALA A 88 13.74 -4.43 -10.99
CA ALA A 88 12.61 -5.14 -10.40
C ALA A 88 11.57 -4.18 -9.81
N LYS A 89 10.29 -4.59 -9.82
CA LYS A 89 9.18 -3.78 -9.31
C LYS A 89 8.73 -4.29 -7.95
N ILE A 90 8.85 -3.44 -6.94
CA ILE A 90 8.35 -3.68 -5.58
C ILE A 90 7.01 -2.98 -5.40
N ARG A 91 6.00 -3.73 -5.00
CA ARG A 91 4.63 -3.24 -4.78
C ARG A 91 4.33 -3.14 -3.30
N PHE A 92 3.76 -2.03 -2.85
CA PHE A 92 3.42 -1.87 -1.43
C PHE A 92 2.28 -0.90 -1.20
N LEU A 93 1.64 -1.05 -0.05
CA LEU A 93 0.76 -0.04 0.53
C LEU A 93 1.60 0.80 1.49
N ARG A 94 1.46 2.12 1.43
CA ARG A 94 1.99 2.97 2.51
C ARG A 94 1.12 2.73 3.75
N SER A 95 1.71 2.81 4.93
CA SER A 95 0.96 2.69 6.19
C SER A 95 1.37 3.82 7.12
N GLN A 96 0.43 4.70 7.45
CA GLN A 96 0.68 5.80 8.39
C GLN A 96 0.52 5.36 9.86
N ILE A 97 0.10 4.12 10.11
CA ILE A 97 -0.21 3.63 11.46
C ILE A 97 1.04 3.07 12.18
N THR A 98 2.16 2.91 11.48
CA THR A 98 3.37 2.30 12.04
C THR A 98 4.36 3.34 12.55
N LEU A 99 3.98 4.08 13.60
CA LEU A 99 4.91 4.75 14.53
C LEU A 99 4.34 4.75 15.97
N ARG A 100 3.78 3.62 16.42
CA ARG A 100 3.56 3.38 17.85
C ARG A 100 4.12 2.00 18.21
N GLY A 101 5.33 2.01 18.75
CA GLY A 101 6.02 0.82 19.22
C GLY A 101 7.52 1.04 19.26
N HIS A 102 7.97 1.91 20.17
CA HIS A 102 9.04 1.73 21.16
C HIS A 102 9.54 3.09 21.62
#